data_AF-A0A8T7J124-F1
#
_entry.id   AF-A0A8T7J124-F1
#
_cell.length_a   1.000
_cell.length_b   1.000
_cell.length_c   1.000
_cell.angle_alpha   90.00
_cell.angle_beta   90.00
_cell.angle_gamma   90.00
#
_symmetry.space_group_name_H-M   'P 1'
#
loop_
_entity.id
_entity.type
_entity.pdbx_description
1 polymer ?
#
loop_
_entity_poly.entity_id
_entity_poly.type
_entity_poly.pdbx_seq_one_letter_code
_entity_poly.pdbx_strand_id
1 'polypeptide(L)'
;MADSTFILSGRNTVIHKVRKLDLILVNEAEHPVVKVSQNGVVEYNGVVPKNRRQAKDAYCEVLHISSPDVFGEPKTLLFIQCLNGKEYKIDYSKCGTPLFIRVHQQSYI
;
A
#
# COMPACT_ATOMS: atom_id res chain seq x y z
N MET A 1 0.64 -16.07 16.91
CA MET A 1 1.01 -14.74 16.40
C MET A 1 0.16 -14.49 15.19
N ALA A 2 -0.65 -13.43 15.15
CA ALA A 2 -1.50 -13.16 14.00
C ALA A 2 -0.61 -12.84 12.80
N ASP A 3 -0.78 -13.58 11.70
CA ASP A 3 -0.06 -13.32 10.45
C ASP A 3 -0.29 -11.87 10.01
N SER A 4 0.78 -11.10 9.86
CA SER A 4 0.71 -9.74 9.34
C SER A 4 0.19 -9.77 7.90
N THR A 5 -0.66 -8.81 7.52
CA THR A 5 -1.26 -8.76 6.17
C THR A 5 -0.26 -8.37 5.08
N PHE A 6 0.91 -7.88 5.49
CA PHE A 6 2.02 -7.49 4.63
C PHE A 6 3.38 -7.91 5.22
N ILE A 7 4.40 -7.90 4.36
CA ILE A 7 5.82 -7.92 4.72
C ILE A 7 6.45 -6.64 4.19
N LEU A 8 7.39 -6.08 4.96
CA LEU A 8 8.28 -5.03 4.49
C LEU A 8 9.54 -5.67 3.94
N SER A 9 9.96 -5.22 2.77
CA SER A 9 11.16 -5.71 2.09
C SER A 9 12.04 -4.52 1.69
N GLY A 10 13.33 -4.61 1.97
CA GLY A 10 14.28 -3.55 1.69
C GLY A 10 13.87 -2.21 2.31
N ARG A 11 14.09 -1.11 1.56
CA ARG A 11 13.88 0.25 2.06
C ARG A 11 12.50 0.84 1.74
N ASN A 12 11.89 0.40 0.64
CA ASN A 12 10.72 1.03 0.03
C ASN A 12 9.70 0.02 -0.52
N THR A 13 9.79 -1.27 -0.16
CA THR A 13 8.94 -2.30 -0.74
C THR A 13 7.97 -2.87 0.29
N VAL A 14 6.70 -2.94 -0.07
CA VAL A 14 5.64 -3.61 0.71
C VAL A 14 5.11 -4.78 -0.10
N ILE A 15 5.09 -5.96 0.51
CA ILE A 15 4.61 -7.20 -0.10
C ILE A 15 3.27 -7.54 0.55
N HIS A 16 2.20 -7.52 -0.23
CA HIS A 16 0.87 -7.89 0.25
C HIS A 16 0.71 -9.42 0.29
N LYS A 17 0.24 -9.97 1.43
CA LYS A 17 0.16 -11.43 1.65
C LYS A 17 -1.25 -12.00 1.74
N VAL A 18 -2.24 -11.19 2.12
CA VAL A 18 -3.55 -11.70 2.55
C VAL A 18 -4.65 -11.27 1.57
N ARG A 19 -5.11 -12.19 0.71
CA ARG A 19 -6.15 -11.92 -0.31
C ARG A 19 -7.46 -11.33 0.25
N LYS A 20 -7.79 -11.64 1.50
CA LYS A 20 -9.07 -11.29 2.14
C LYS A 20 -9.12 -9.87 2.70
N LEU A 21 -7.99 -9.17 2.77
CA LEU A 21 -7.90 -7.85 3.38
C LEU A 21 -7.23 -6.88 2.42
N ASP A 22 -7.81 -5.71 2.23
CA ASP A 22 -7.16 -4.63 1.47
C ASP A 22 -6.13 -3.93 2.37
N LEU A 23 -5.01 -3.45 1.81
CA LEU A 23 -4.11 -2.53 2.52
C LEU A 23 -4.42 -1.10 2.10
N ILE A 24 -4.57 -0.22 3.09
CA ILE A 24 -4.71 1.22 2.90
C ILE A 24 -3.41 1.87 3.33
N LEU A 25 -2.63 2.33 2.36
CA LEU A 25 -1.32 2.91 2.55
C LEU A 25 -1.42 4.42 2.69
N VAL A 26 -0.98 4.93 3.83
CA VAL A 26 -0.94 6.36 4.15
C VAL A 26 0.52 6.77 4.30
N ASN A 27 0.97 7.71 3.46
CA ASN A 27 2.34 8.22 3.50
C ASN A 27 2.44 9.44 4.42
N GLU A 28 1.88 10.56 3.98
CA GLU A 28 1.70 11.79 4.76
C GLU A 28 0.28 12.30 4.57
N ALA A 29 -0.15 13.26 5.39
CA ALA A 29 -1.51 13.77 5.35
C ALA A 29 -1.89 14.43 4.01
N GLU A 30 -0.92 15.03 3.31
CA GLU A 30 -1.13 15.72 2.03
C GLU A 30 -0.98 14.80 0.82
N HIS A 31 -0.41 13.61 1.01
CA HIS A 31 -0.19 12.66 -0.08
C HIS A 31 -1.45 11.83 -0.34
N PRO A 32 -1.75 11.50 -1.61
CA PRO A 32 -2.86 10.62 -1.96
C PRO A 32 -2.71 9.25 -1.30
N VAL A 33 -3.81 8.76 -0.73
CA VAL A 33 -3.85 7.44 -0.08
C VAL A 33 -3.91 6.38 -1.17
N VAL A 34 -3.22 5.25 -0.96
CA VAL A 34 -3.17 4.17 -1.94
C VAL A 34 -3.81 2.91 -1.37
N LYS A 35 -4.74 2.30 -2.12
CA LYS A 35 -5.32 1.01 -1.77
C LYS A 35 -4.66 -0.11 -2.57
N VAL A 36 -4.20 -1.12 -1.85
CA VAL A 36 -3.69 -2.37 -2.39
C VAL A 36 -4.72 -3.46 -2.15
N SER A 37 -5.16 -4.12 -3.21
CA SER A 37 -6.09 -5.25 -3.15
C SER A 37 -5.50 -6.45 -3.87
N GLN A 38 -6.17 -7.59 -3.80
CA GLN A 38 -5.79 -8.76 -4.61
C GLN A 38 -5.77 -8.49 -6.13
N ASN A 39 -6.52 -7.49 -6.61
CA ASN A 39 -6.61 -7.17 -8.03
C ASN A 39 -5.52 -6.20 -8.51
N GLY A 40 -4.87 -5.49 -7.58
CA GLY A 40 -3.84 -4.51 -7.89
C GLY A 40 -3.92 -3.28 -6.98
N VAL A 41 -3.27 -2.21 -7.45
CA VAL A 41 -3.08 -0.95 -6.72
C VAL A 41 -3.85 0.18 -7.39
N VAL A 42 -4.58 0.94 -6.59
CA VAL A 42 -5.36 2.10 -7.04
C VAL A 42 -5.26 3.24 -6.03
N GLU A 43 -5.45 4.47 -6.48
CA GLU A 43 -5.63 5.61 -5.58
C GLU A 43 -6.96 5.46 -4.81
N TYR A 44 -6.94 5.83 -3.53
CA TYR A 44 -8.04 5.64 -2.60
C TYR A 44 -8.60 6.98 -2.13
N ASN A 45 -9.80 7.31 -2.63
CA ASN A 45 -10.54 8.52 -2.25
C ASN A 45 -11.60 8.26 -1.17
N GLY A 46 -11.56 7.09 -0.54
CA GLY A 46 -12.52 6.71 0.51
C GLY A 46 -12.11 7.20 1.89
N VAL A 47 -12.94 6.90 2.89
CA VAL A 47 -12.67 7.24 4.29
C VAL A 47 -11.61 6.30 4.84
N VAL A 48 -10.46 6.85 5.23
CA VAL A 48 -9.43 6.08 5.95
C VAL A 48 -9.95 5.72 7.34
N PRO A 49 -10.01 4.43 7.71
CA PRO A 49 -10.42 4.01 9.04
C PRO A 49 -9.55 4.63 10.12
N LYS A 50 -10.16 5.17 11.18
CA LYS A 50 -9.42 5.84 12.26
C LYS A 50 -8.84 4.86 13.27
N ASN A 51 -9.54 3.74 13.50
CA ASN A 51 -9.22 2.78 14.55
C ASN A 51 -9.27 1.34 14.01
N ARG A 52 -8.58 0.41 14.68
CA ARG A 52 -8.52 -1.02 14.32
C ARG A 52 -9.90 -1.68 14.12
N ARG A 53 -10.91 -1.27 14.91
CA ARG A 53 -12.28 -1.79 14.78
C ARG A 53 -12.91 -1.42 13.42
N GLN A 54 -12.81 -0.16 13.03
CA GLN A 54 -13.33 0.32 11.74
C GLN A 54 -12.59 -0.34 10.57
N ALA A 55 -11.28 -0.52 10.68
CA ALA A 55 -10.48 -1.21 9.68
C ALA A 55 -10.93 -2.67 9.50
N LYS A 56 -11.20 -3.36 10.62
CA LYS A 56 -11.73 -4.73 10.61
C LYS A 56 -13.12 -4.81 9.98
N ASP A 57 -14.02 -3.88 10.31
CA ASP A 57 -15.37 -3.83 9.74
C ASP A 57 -15.33 -3.52 8.24
N ALA A 58 -14.33 -2.77 7.77
CA ALA A 58 -14.07 -2.46 6.37
C ALA A 58 -13.21 -3.50 5.63
N TYR A 59 -12.85 -4.62 6.29
CA TYR A 59 -11.98 -5.65 5.73
C TYR A 59 -10.66 -5.09 5.17
N CYS A 60 -10.05 -4.15 5.88
CA CYS A 60 -8.78 -3.56 5.49
C CYS A 60 -7.82 -3.39 6.66
N GLU A 61 -6.55 -3.17 6.33
CA GLU A 61 -5.52 -2.79 7.28
C GLU A 61 -4.90 -1.46 6.84
N VAL A 62 -4.84 -0.50 7.75
CA VAL A 62 -4.24 0.81 7.49
C VAL A 62 -2.77 0.77 7.85
N LEU A 63 -1.91 1.07 6.89
CA LEU A 63 -0.47 1.10 7.05
C LEU A 63 0.05 2.53 6.88
N HIS A 64 0.57 3.09 7.97
CA HIS A 64 1.24 4.38 7.96
C HIS A 64 2.72 4.18 7.59
N ILE A 65 3.05 4.42 6.32
CA ILE A 65 4.37 4.16 5.70
C ILE A 65 5.49 4.93 6.44
N SER A 66 5.20 6.17 6.82
CA SER A 66 6.13 7.06 7.52
C SER A 66 6.29 6.75 9.00
N SER A 67 5.50 5.82 9.55
CA SER A 67 5.63 5.41 10.96
C SER A 67 6.98 4.74 11.22
N PRO A 68 7.60 4.95 12.39
CA PRO A 68 8.81 4.23 12.82
C PRO A 68 8.72 2.70 12.72
N ASP A 69 7.51 2.15 12.89
CA ASP A 69 7.26 0.70 12.83
C ASP A 69 7.27 0.13 11.40
N VAL A 70 7.34 1.01 10.38
CA VAL A 70 7.25 0.64 8.97
C VAL A 70 8.54 1.01 8.24
N PHE A 71 8.68 2.27 7.81
CA PHE A 71 9.93 2.74 7.21
C PHE A 71 10.56 3.91 7.98
N GLY A 72 9.84 4.53 8.92
CA GLY A 72 10.32 5.64 9.74
C GLY A 72 10.49 6.97 9.03
N GLU A 73 10.21 7.05 7.73
CA GLU A 73 10.28 8.27 6.95
C GLU A 73 9.25 8.28 5.83
N PRO A 74 8.76 9.46 5.40
CA PRO A 74 7.97 9.61 4.19
C PRO A 74 8.70 9.08 2.98
N LYS A 75 7.97 8.42 2.07
CA LYS A 75 8.55 7.86 0.85
C LYS A 75 8.13 8.65 -0.37
N THR A 76 9.10 9.16 -1.13
CA THR A 76 8.82 9.66 -2.50
C THR A 76 8.50 8.52 -3.44
N LEU A 77 9.16 7.36 -3.25
CA LEU A 77 9.04 6.20 -4.10
C LEU A 77 8.76 4.94 -3.31
N LEU A 78 7.71 4.21 -3.68
CA LEU A 78 7.28 2.98 -3.02
C LEU A 78 7.01 1.89 -4.07
N PHE A 79 7.37 0.65 -3.74
CA PHE A 79 7.11 -0.53 -4.56
C PHE A 79 6.13 -1.45 -3.83
N ILE A 80 5.09 -1.89 -4.53
CA ILE A 80 4.06 -2.77 -3.97
C ILE A 80 4.01 -4.06 -4.76
N GLN A 81 4.41 -5.15 -4.13
CA GLN A 81 4.22 -6.47 -4.69
C GLN A 81 2.83 -7.00 -4.32
N CYS A 82 1.99 -7.19 -5.32
CA CYS A 82 0.62 -7.66 -5.16
C CYS A 82 0.49 -9.17 -5.36
N LEU A 83 -0.62 -9.72 -4.86
CA LEU A 83 -0.96 -11.14 -4.99
C LEU A 83 -1.36 -11.57 -6.42
N ASN A 84 -1.48 -10.61 -7.34
CA ASN A 84 -1.71 -10.84 -8.77
C ASN A 84 -0.42 -11.04 -9.57
N GLY A 85 0.74 -11.16 -8.91
CA GLY A 85 2.04 -11.34 -9.56
C GLY A 85 2.61 -10.07 -10.20
N LYS A 86 1.96 -8.90 -9.99
CA LYS A 86 2.46 -7.61 -10.45
C LYS A 86 3.11 -6.85 -9.29
N GLU A 87 4.19 -6.16 -9.62
CA GLU A 87 4.76 -5.13 -8.77
C GLU A 87 4.39 -3.76 -9.32
N TYR A 88 3.88 -2.91 -8.44
CA TYR A 88 3.51 -1.54 -8.77
C TYR A 88 4.54 -0.58 -8.21
N LYS A 89 4.94 0.40 -9.02
CA LYS A 89 5.68 1.57 -8.61
C LYS A 89 4.69 2.68 -8.31
N ILE A 90 4.79 3.25 -7.11
CA ILE A 90 4.08 4.44 -6.67
C ILE A 90 5.11 5.57 -6.51
N ASP A 91 4.91 6.66 -7.23
CA ASP A 91 5.82 7.80 -7.26
C ASP A 91 5.10 9.07 -6.81
N TYR A 92 5.22 9.39 -5.51
CA TYR A 92 4.56 10.54 -4.89
C TYR A 92 5.04 11.89 -5.44
N SER A 93 6.14 11.94 -6.20
CA SER A 93 6.51 13.17 -6.95
C SER A 93 5.64 13.41 -8.19
N LYS A 94 4.81 12.44 -8.58
CA LYS A 94 3.98 12.43 -9.79
C LYS A 94 2.48 12.38 -9.49
N CYS A 95 2.07 12.73 -8.27
CA CYS A 95 0.67 12.80 -7.86
C CYS A 95 -0.18 13.60 -8.87
N GLY A 96 -1.41 13.14 -9.12
CA GLY A 96 -2.29 13.76 -10.11
C GLY A 96 -1.95 13.47 -11.58
N THR A 97 -0.92 12.67 -11.86
CA THR A 97 -0.58 12.25 -13.23
C THR A 97 -0.74 10.74 -13.42
N PRO A 98 -0.88 10.25 -14.66
CA PRO A 98 -0.87 8.81 -14.96
C PRO A 98 0.43 8.08 -14.57
N LEU A 99 1.49 8.83 -14.21
CA LEU A 99 2.76 8.27 -13.76
C LEU A 99 2.78 7.99 -12.25
N PHE A 100 1.75 8.41 -11.50
CA PHE A 100 1.67 8.22 -10.06
C PHE A 100 1.69 6.73 -9.67
N ILE A 101 0.84 5.91 -10.30
CA ILE A 101 0.78 4.46 -10.08
C ILE A 101 1.01 3.76 -11.41
N ARG A 102 2.07 2.94 -11.49
CA ARG A 102 2.37 2.15 -12.68
C ARG A 102 2.76 0.73 -12.31
N VAL A 103 2.47 -0.21 -13.20
CA VAL A 103 3.09 -1.54 -13.12
C VAL A 103 4.58 -1.37 -13.43
N HIS A 104 5.45 -1.76 -12.49
CA HIS A 104 6.90 -1.75 -12.65
C HIS A 104 7.40 -3.04 -13.27
N GLN A 105 6.94 -4.17 -12.72
CA GLN A 105 7.29 -5.51 -13.17
C GLN A 105 6.06 -6.41 -13.09
N GLN A 106 6.04 -7.43 -13.94
CA GLN A 106 5.07 -8.49 -13.89
C GLN A 106 5.82 -9.81 -13.95
N SER A 107 5.68 -10.63 -12.91
CA SER A 107 6.21 -11.99 -12.92
C SER A 107 5.37 -12.82 -13.88
N TYR A 108 6.02 -13.42 -14.88
CA TYR A 108 5.46 -14.47 -15.71
C TYR A 108 5.67 -15.79 -14.97
N ILE A 109 4.76 -16.17 -14.09
CA ILE A 109 4.63 -17.55 -13.61
C ILE A 109 3.37 -18.12 -14.24
#